data_AF-A0A0K8R1A5-F1
#
_entry.id   AF-A0A0K8R1A5-F1
#
_cell.length_a   1.000
_cell.length_b   1.000
_cell.length_c   1.000
_cell.angle_alpha   90.00
_cell.angle_beta   90.00
_cell.angle_gamma   90.00
#
_symmetry.space_group_name_H-M   'P 1'
#
loop_
_entity.id
_entity.type
_entity.pdbx_description
1 polymer ?
#
loop_
_entity_poly.entity_id
_entity_poly.type
_entity_poly.pdbx_seq_one_letter_code
_entity_poly.pdbx_strand_id
1 'polypeptide(L)'
;MSEKDNYILNDPMTPPTEELISEILGEKYAWLKQIFDHVSQKNSQTEGQWKYYNDVKQWLFRMMKKKDTIFWMALLPGNARITFYFPGSAEHLITSSNLPDKIIDMYLSTMNKKFHPISLTLDQIDNISIICELADLKMK
;
A
#
# COMPACT_ATOMS: atom_id res chain seq x y z
N MET A 1 8.04 2.77 -14.69
CA MET A 1 8.31 3.37 -13.37
C MET A 1 9.22 4.53 -13.63
N SER A 2 8.71 5.76 -13.56
CA SER A 2 9.45 6.97 -13.93
C SER A 2 9.14 8.11 -12.96
N GLU A 3 9.15 7.82 -11.67
CA GLU A 3 9.32 8.83 -10.64
C GLU A 3 10.46 8.30 -9.75
N LYS A 4 11.53 9.08 -9.62
CA LYS A 4 12.61 8.77 -8.67
C LYS A 4 12.08 9.06 -7.28
N ASP A 5 11.36 8.12 -6.71
CA ASP A 5 11.07 8.16 -5.29
C ASP A 5 12.40 8.13 -4.53
N ASN A 6 12.62 9.11 -3.65
CA ASN A 6 13.76 9.11 -2.75
C ASN A 6 13.51 8.10 -1.63
N TYR A 7 13.71 6.82 -1.91
CA TYR A 7 13.54 5.81 -0.89
C TYR A 7 14.63 5.90 0.19
N ILE A 8 14.20 5.74 1.44
CA ILE A 8 15.03 5.98 2.62
C ILE A 8 15.52 4.70 3.31
N LEU A 9 14.91 3.53 3.01
CA LEU A 9 15.31 2.24 3.57
C LEU A 9 16.08 1.39 2.55
N ASN A 10 17.26 1.85 2.16
CA ASN A 10 18.08 1.25 1.11
C ASN A 10 19.24 0.37 1.64
N ASP A 11 19.47 0.34 2.94
CA ASP A 11 20.49 -0.52 3.56
C ASP A 11 19.91 -1.91 3.87
N PRO A 12 20.37 -2.99 3.20
CA PRO A 12 19.90 -4.36 3.47
C PRO A 12 20.23 -4.85 4.88
N MET A 13 21.19 -4.25 5.58
CA MET A 13 21.58 -4.64 6.93
C MET A 13 20.75 -3.97 8.02
N THR A 14 19.93 -2.99 7.66
CA THR A 14 19.10 -2.21 8.58
C THR A 14 17.61 -2.49 8.31
N PRO A 15 17.03 -3.58 8.87
CA PRO A 15 15.61 -3.87 8.71
C PRO A 15 14.75 -2.79 9.37
N PRO A 16 13.58 -2.45 8.81
CA PRO A 16 12.70 -1.44 9.40
C PRO A 16 12.14 -1.90 10.75
N THR A 17 12.38 -1.11 11.79
CA THR A 17 11.80 -1.31 13.12
C THR A 17 10.62 -0.38 13.35
N GLU A 18 9.82 -0.66 14.37
CA GLU A 18 8.69 0.20 14.74
C GLU A 18 9.14 1.64 15.06
N GLU A 19 10.27 1.78 15.76
CA GLU A 19 10.88 3.07 16.11
C GLU A 19 11.31 3.84 14.86
N LEU A 20 12.01 3.18 13.94
CA LEU A 20 12.47 3.81 12.70
C LEU A 20 11.29 4.26 11.82
N ILE A 21 10.25 3.42 11.69
CA ILE A 21 9.05 3.75 10.92
C ILE A 21 8.32 4.95 11.56
N SER A 22 8.22 4.97 12.89
CA SER A 22 7.61 6.09 13.64
C SER A 22 8.39 7.39 13.47
N GLU A 23 9.72 7.34 13.55
CA GLU A 23 10.60 8.50 13.33
C GLU A 23 10.42 9.07 11.91
N ILE A 24 10.40 8.19 10.90
CA ILE A 24 10.22 8.57 9.50
C ILE A 24 8.85 9.23 9.25
N LEU A 25 7.78 8.66 9.82
CA LEU A 25 6.42 9.08 9.51
C LEU A 25 5.89 10.18 10.43
N GLY A 26 6.49 10.36 11.61
CA GLY A 26 6.00 11.27 12.63
C GLY A 26 4.53 11.01 12.95
N GLU A 27 3.70 12.06 12.90
CA GLU A 27 2.26 11.97 13.19
C GLU A 27 1.50 11.00 12.25
N LYS A 28 1.98 10.81 11.02
CA LYS A 28 1.38 9.89 10.04
C LYS A 28 1.56 8.42 10.43
N TYR A 29 2.43 8.13 11.40
CA TYR A 29 2.55 6.79 11.96
C TYR A 29 1.22 6.31 12.55
N ALA A 30 0.45 7.21 13.18
CA ALA A 30 -0.88 6.89 13.69
C ALA A 30 -1.87 6.54 12.56
N TRP A 31 -1.76 7.19 11.39
CA TRP A 31 -2.60 6.88 10.23
C TRP A 31 -2.25 5.51 9.65
N LEU A 32 -0.96 5.17 9.61
CA LEU A 32 -0.51 3.84 9.20
C LEU A 32 -1.05 2.75 10.14
N LYS A 33 -1.00 2.98 11.46
CA LYS A 33 -1.56 2.04 12.45
C LYS A 33 -3.06 1.82 12.24
N GLN A 34 -3.83 2.88 11.98
CA GLN A 34 -5.27 2.76 11.70
C GLN A 34 -5.54 1.85 10.49
N ILE A 35 -4.74 1.96 9.42
CA ILE A 35 -4.87 1.10 8.24
C ILE A 35 -4.56 -0.37 8.60
N PHE A 36 -3.49 -0.61 9.35
CA PHE A 36 -3.11 -1.97 9.78
C PHE A 36 -4.15 -2.60 10.70
N ASP A 37 -4.70 -1.81 11.62
CA ASP A 37 -5.73 -2.24 12.56
C ASP A 37 -7.03 -2.57 11.81
N HIS A 38 -7.45 -1.73 10.85
CA HIS A 38 -8.62 -2.00 10.00
C HIS A 38 -8.49 -3.34 9.27
N VAL A 39 -7.35 -3.57 8.61
CA VAL A 39 -7.10 -4.81 7.86
C VAL A 39 -7.11 -6.03 8.78
N SER A 40 -6.45 -5.94 9.93
CA SER A 40 -6.36 -7.04 10.90
C SER A 40 -7.70 -7.35 11.57
N GLN A 41 -8.53 -6.33 11.83
CA GLN A 41 -9.88 -6.49 12.37
C GLN A 41 -10.83 -7.15 11.36
N LYS A 42 -10.69 -6.82 10.07
CA LYS A 42 -11.46 -7.44 8.99
C LYS A 42 -11.09 -8.91 8.78
N ASN A 43 -9.82 -9.26 8.95
CA ASN A 43 -9.39 -10.64 8.81
C ASN A 43 -8.16 -10.94 9.68
N SER A 44 -8.36 -11.73 10.74
CA SER A 44 -7.28 -12.09 11.67
C SER A 44 -6.17 -12.97 11.06
N GLN A 45 -6.33 -13.45 9.82
CA GLN A 45 -5.30 -14.20 9.09
C GLN A 45 -4.39 -13.29 8.24
N THR A 46 -4.50 -11.97 8.38
CA THR A 46 -3.60 -11.03 7.72
C THR A 46 -2.30 -10.89 8.48
N GLU A 47 -1.20 -10.83 7.75
CA GLU A 47 0.13 -10.64 8.30
C GLU A 47 0.90 -9.60 7.48
N GLY A 48 1.75 -8.85 8.18
CA GLY A 48 2.65 -7.86 7.59
C GLY A 48 4.08 -8.37 7.65
N GLN A 49 4.82 -8.24 6.55
CA GLN A 49 6.25 -8.58 6.53
C GLN A 49 7.07 -7.52 5.80
N TRP A 50 8.24 -7.22 6.33
CA TRP A 50 9.27 -6.44 5.65
C TRP A 50 10.20 -7.38 4.89
N LYS A 51 10.50 -7.03 3.63
CA LYS A 51 11.49 -7.74 2.83
C LYS A 51 12.36 -6.76 2.06
N TYR A 52 13.66 -7.03 2.05
CA TYR A 52 14.58 -6.32 1.19
C TYR A 52 14.54 -6.88 -0.24
N TYR A 53 14.38 -5.99 -1.21
CA TYR A 53 14.35 -6.29 -2.63
C TYR A 53 15.65 -5.84 -3.28
N ASN A 54 16.45 -6.79 -3.77
CA ASN A 54 17.79 -6.51 -4.33
C ASN A 54 17.74 -5.76 -5.67
N ASP A 55 16.69 -5.96 -6.46
CA ASP A 55 16.47 -5.32 -7.76
C ASP A 55 16.22 -3.82 -7.63
N VAL A 56 15.40 -3.43 -6.65
CA VAL A 56 15.11 -2.03 -6.35
C VAL A 56 15.94 -1.46 -5.19
N LYS A 57 16.82 -2.29 -4.60
CA LYS A 57 17.68 -1.98 -3.44
C LYS A 57 16.92 -1.28 -2.31
N GLN A 58 15.79 -1.87 -1.93
CA GLN A 58 14.83 -1.22 -1.05
C GLN A 58 14.09 -2.20 -0.15
N TRP A 59 13.92 -1.84 1.12
CA TRP A 59 12.94 -2.50 1.99
C TRP A 59 11.52 -2.10 1.60
N LEU A 60 10.69 -3.11 1.35
CA LEU A 60 9.26 -2.96 1.12
C LEU A 60 8.48 -3.75 2.15
N PHE A 61 7.39 -3.17 2.61
CA PHE A 61 6.43 -3.85 3.43
C PHE A 61 5.36 -4.49 2.55
N ARG A 62 4.94 -5.68 2.92
CA ARG A 62 3.86 -6.42 2.27
C ARG A 62 2.82 -6.80 3.31
N MET A 63 1.60 -6.32 3.12
CA MET A 63 0.43 -6.83 3.84
C MET A 63 -0.20 -7.96 3.02
N MET A 64 -0.45 -9.10 3.63
CA MET A 64 -0.94 -10.30 2.95
C MET A 64 -1.97 -11.05 3.77
N LYS A 65 -2.89 -11.74 3.08
CA LYS A 65 -3.80 -12.73 3.65
C LYS A 65 -3.35 -14.10 3.14
N LYS A 66 -2.85 -14.96 4.02
CA LYS A 66 -2.15 -16.19 3.62
C LYS A 66 -1.06 -15.86 2.59
N LYS A 67 -1.20 -16.29 1.33
CA LYS A 67 -0.19 -16.07 0.28
C LYS A 67 -0.45 -14.83 -0.57
N ASP A 68 -1.69 -14.31 -0.53
CA ASP A 68 -2.16 -13.26 -1.41
C ASP A 68 -1.82 -11.88 -0.85
N THR A 69 -1.24 -11.04 -1.69
CA THR A 69 -0.87 -9.68 -1.28
C THR A 69 -2.08 -8.77 -1.34
N ILE A 70 -2.38 -8.12 -0.22
CA ILE A 70 -3.37 -7.06 -0.11
C ILE A 70 -2.75 -5.78 -0.68
N PHE A 71 -1.66 -5.31 -0.10
CA PHE A 71 -0.91 -4.15 -0.61
C PHE A 71 0.58 -4.25 -0.33
N TRP A 72 1.34 -3.47 -1.09
CA TRP A 72 2.72 -3.13 -0.82
C TRP A 72 2.81 -1.75 -0.22
N MET A 73 3.81 -1.51 0.61
CA MET A 73 4.13 -0.19 1.11
C MET A 73 5.63 0.09 1.00
N ALA A 74 5.97 1.30 0.55
CA ALA A 74 7.31 1.86 0.57
C ALA A 74 7.32 3.09 1.49
N LEU A 75 8.38 3.25 2.29
CA LEU A 75 8.61 4.49 3.01
C LEU A 75 9.31 5.51 2.12
N LEU A 76 8.87 6.75 2.26
CA LEU A 76 9.37 7.95 1.62
C LEU A 76 9.75 8.95 2.73
N PRO A 77 10.52 10.02 2.45
CA PRO A 77 10.86 11.02 3.46
C PRO A 77 9.58 11.67 3.99
N GLY A 78 9.26 11.48 5.28
CA GLY A 78 8.06 12.04 5.90
C GLY A 78 6.72 11.46 5.41
N ASN A 79 6.73 10.31 4.70
CA ASN A 79 5.52 9.75 4.11
C ASN A 79 5.63 8.24 3.84
N ALA A 80 4.52 7.60 3.52
CA ALA A 80 4.48 6.24 2.99
C ALA A 80 3.64 6.22 1.72
N ARG A 81 4.03 5.40 0.75
CA ARG A 81 3.21 5.07 -0.41
C ARG A 81 2.71 3.65 -0.27
N ILE A 82 1.41 3.48 -0.36
CA ILE A 82 0.72 2.19 -0.37
C ILE A 82 0.21 1.94 -1.78
N THR A 83 0.53 0.77 -2.32
CA THR A 83 0.16 0.37 -3.68
C THR A 83 -0.58 -0.95 -3.68
N PHE A 84 -1.77 -0.94 -4.28
CA PHE A 84 -2.60 -2.09 -4.54
C PHE A 84 -2.44 -2.50 -6.00
N TYR A 85 -2.19 -3.80 -6.25
CA TYR A 85 -2.17 -4.34 -7.61
C TYR A 85 -3.41 -5.19 -7.82
N PHE A 86 -4.29 -4.75 -8.72
CA PHE A 86 -5.50 -5.47 -9.10
C PHE A 86 -5.32 -6.16 -10.46
N PRO A 87 -5.90 -7.34 -10.67
CA PRO A 87 -6.01 -7.94 -12.00
C PRO A 87 -7.10 -7.25 -12.83
N GLY A 88 -7.09 -7.44 -14.15
CA GLY A 88 -8.16 -6.94 -15.05
C GLY A 88 -9.55 -7.49 -14.70
N SER A 89 -9.61 -8.70 -14.13
CA SER A 89 -10.87 -9.29 -13.65
C SER A 89 -11.52 -8.53 -12.48
N ALA A 90 -10.82 -7.56 -11.87
CA ALA A 90 -11.37 -6.73 -10.81
C ALA A 90 -12.15 -5.50 -11.34
N GLU A 91 -12.24 -5.29 -12.65
CA GLU A 91 -12.82 -4.06 -13.23
C GLU A 91 -14.24 -3.78 -12.70
N HIS A 92 -15.14 -4.77 -12.74
CA HIS A 92 -16.50 -4.61 -12.21
C HIS A 92 -16.49 -4.32 -10.71
N LEU A 93 -15.59 -4.97 -9.94
CA LEU A 93 -15.46 -4.78 -8.50
C LEU A 93 -15.02 -3.35 -8.15
N ILE A 94 -14.08 -2.79 -8.92
CA ILE A 94 -13.57 -1.42 -8.73
C ILE A 94 -14.60 -0.39 -9.20
N THR A 95 -15.12 -0.52 -10.42
CA THR A 95 -16.05 0.46 -11.03
C THR A 95 -17.41 0.52 -10.34
N SER A 96 -17.81 -0.52 -9.61
CA SER A 96 -19.06 -0.55 -8.82
C SER A 96 -18.85 -0.26 -7.33
N SER A 97 -17.65 0.16 -6.92
CA SER A 97 -17.33 0.52 -5.53
C SER A 97 -17.70 1.98 -5.22
N ASN A 98 -17.50 2.41 -3.97
CA ASN A 98 -17.72 3.81 -3.57
C ASN A 98 -16.43 4.63 -3.66
N LEU A 99 -15.41 4.11 -4.34
CA LEU A 99 -14.15 4.82 -4.55
C LEU A 99 -14.39 6.09 -5.37
N PRO A 100 -13.67 7.20 -5.08
CA PRO A 100 -13.75 8.41 -5.89
C PRO A 100 -13.36 8.14 -7.35
N ASP A 101 -13.99 8.86 -8.30
CA ASP A 101 -13.73 8.72 -9.75
C ASP A 101 -12.24 8.74 -10.09
N LYS A 102 -11.46 9.64 -9.46
CA LYS A 102 -10.01 9.72 -9.64
C LYS A 102 -9.30 8.39 -9.35
N ILE A 103 -9.75 7.62 -8.36
CA ILE A 103 -9.17 6.33 -8.00
C ILE A 103 -9.57 5.24 -9.00
N ILE A 104 -10.82 5.28 -9.48
CA ILE A 104 -11.31 4.40 -10.54
C ILE A 104 -10.52 4.68 -11.84
N ASP A 105 -10.32 5.94 -12.19
CA ASP A 105 -9.53 6.36 -13.35
C ASP A 105 -8.08 5.89 -13.29
N MET A 106 -7.46 5.89 -12.10
CA MET A 106 -6.11 5.33 -11.92
C MET A 106 -6.05 3.86 -12.33
N TYR A 107 -7.05 3.06 -11.95
CA TYR A 107 -7.16 1.67 -12.39
C TYR A 107 -7.34 1.58 -13.91
N LEU A 108 -8.35 2.26 -14.46
CA LEU A 108 -8.72 2.20 -15.88
C LEU A 108 -7.60 2.71 -16.81
N SER A 109 -6.82 3.69 -16.37
CA SER A 109 -5.67 4.22 -17.14
C SER A 109 -4.56 3.19 -17.38
N THR A 110 -4.60 2.03 -16.71
CA THR A 110 -3.58 1.00 -16.80
C THR A 110 -4.08 -0.30 -17.41
N MET A 111 -5.24 -0.31 -18.08
CA MET A 111 -5.87 -1.52 -18.64
C MET A 111 -5.01 -2.25 -19.71
N ASN A 112 -3.99 -1.59 -20.25
CA ASN A 112 -3.01 -2.22 -21.14
C ASN A 112 -1.89 -3.01 -20.40
N LYS A 113 -1.89 -3.05 -19.07
CA LYS A 113 -0.87 -3.73 -18.25
C LYS A 113 -1.42 -5.04 -17.66
N LYS A 114 -0.52 -5.93 -17.25
CA LYS A 114 -0.86 -7.20 -16.58
C LYS A 114 -1.55 -6.99 -15.23
N PHE A 115 -1.10 -5.99 -14.48
CA PHE A 115 -1.68 -5.58 -13.21
C PHE A 115 -1.92 -4.08 -13.24
N HIS A 116 -2.97 -3.65 -12.57
CA HIS A 116 -3.46 -2.28 -12.53
C HIS A 116 -3.16 -1.69 -11.15
N PRO A 117 -2.05 -0.93 -11.02
CA PRO A 117 -1.65 -0.36 -9.75
C PRO A 117 -2.52 0.85 -9.37
N ILE A 118 -2.97 0.87 -8.12
CA ILE A 118 -3.55 2.05 -7.46
C ILE A 118 -2.63 2.41 -6.30
N SER A 119 -2.03 3.60 -6.36
CA SER A 119 -1.05 4.08 -5.38
C SER A 119 -1.53 5.33 -4.67
N LEU A 120 -1.49 5.31 -3.34
CA LEU A 120 -1.86 6.44 -2.49
C LEU A 120 -0.75 6.72 -1.50
N THR A 121 -0.63 7.96 -1.05
CA THR A 121 0.29 8.32 0.02
C THR A 121 -0.45 8.78 1.26
N LEU A 122 0.24 8.80 2.40
CA LEU A 122 -0.32 9.27 3.69
C LEU A 122 -0.16 10.79 3.83
N ASP A 123 -0.48 11.54 2.79
CA ASP A 123 -0.43 13.01 2.74
C ASP A 123 -1.79 13.69 2.94
N GLN A 124 -2.89 12.94 2.76
CA GLN A 124 -4.25 13.41 2.98
C GLN A 124 -5.00 12.44 3.89
N ILE A 125 -5.77 12.97 4.85
CA ILE A 125 -6.54 12.15 5.80
C ILE A 125 -7.59 11.28 5.09
N ASP A 126 -8.20 11.79 4.02
CA ASP A 126 -9.19 11.06 3.20
C ASP A 126 -8.58 9.81 2.53
N ASN A 127 -7.26 9.81 2.29
CA ASN A 127 -6.58 8.64 1.73
C ASN A 127 -6.65 7.44 2.68
N ILE A 128 -6.77 7.64 4.00
CA ILE A 128 -6.92 6.54 4.96
C ILE A 128 -8.17 5.73 4.65
N SER A 129 -9.33 6.38 4.49
CA SER A 129 -10.58 5.71 4.15
C SER A 129 -10.51 5.01 2.79
N ILE A 130 -9.89 5.65 1.79
CA ILE A 130 -9.74 5.07 0.45
C ILE A 130 -8.83 3.82 0.50
N ILE A 131 -7.72 3.88 1.25
CA ILE A 131 -6.80 2.75 1.43
C ILE A 131 -7.51 1.59 2.13
N CYS A 132 -8.30 1.86 3.16
CA CYS A 132 -9.10 0.84 3.84
C CYS A 132 -10.14 0.20 2.91
N GLU A 133 -10.83 0.98 2.08
CA GLU A 133 -11.78 0.45 1.08
C GLU A 133 -11.07 -0.42 0.04
N LEU A 134 -9.93 0.03 -0.51
CA LEU A 134 -9.12 -0.77 -1.44
C LEU A 134 -8.64 -2.08 -0.82
N ALA A 135 -8.28 -2.07 0.47
CA ALA A 135 -7.92 -3.28 1.20
C ALA A 135 -9.11 -4.22 1.36
N ASP A 136 -10.30 -3.70 1.68
CA ASP A 136 -11.54 -4.48 1.73
C ASP A 136 -11.85 -5.14 0.37
N LEU A 137 -11.67 -4.42 -0.75
CA LEU A 137 -11.85 -4.99 -2.09
C LEU A 137 -10.86 -6.11 -2.41
N LYS A 138 -9.62 -6.05 -1.91
CA LYS A 138 -8.63 -7.13 -2.07
C LYS A 138 -8.93 -8.38 -1.24
N MET A 139 -9.80 -8.26 -0.24
CA MET A 139 -10.15 -9.34 0.68
C MET A 139 -11.48 -10.03 0.35
N LYS A 140 -12.26 -9.47 -0.58
CA LYS A 140 -13.46 -10.09 -1.19
C LYS A 140 -13.07 -11.24 -2.10
#